data_AF-A0A4D5RGW0-F1
#
_entry.id   AF-A0A4D5RGW0-F1
#
_cell.length_a   1.000
_cell.length_b   1.000
_cell.length_c   1.000
_cell.angle_alpha   90.00
_cell.angle_beta   90.00
_cell.angle_gamma   90.00
#
_symmetry.space_group_name_H-M   'P 1'
#
loop_
_entity.id
_entity.type
_entity.pdbx_description
1 polymer ?
#
loop_
_entity_poly.entity_id
_entity_poly.type
_entity_poly.pdbx_seq_one_letter_code
_entity_poly.pdbx_strand_id
1 'polypeptide(L)'
;MRSTFISGFSDTLDWRPLYFQESSIAHSACSLCGLVSRNVVRLPCDHTLCSECHQESKRRGSTCPLDEESFANDNILHLDISEGYILNHTVACGNAPNGCDFIGQASTLLDHYKQCSFHAVPCPRCQSSVLRTELVGHCKDGCSSASTTPVPIPYYINVNYDHLEITSSELKREMFKISENLSCLQTSLNQWLEEVRTLEKNTNKELKDATLKISDHLSDLNTTLEQSREDAREAARNTKEQTEAQSSRLSEQLDRIETQGFAAANKELKVAIEDTMKTHMAQELRPQYKELMNVTKSVSDCVLGICGAKEFHWYFKGWEDSKKKALDKTEQRTDSPLKYVCGYNVCISIALKKKLGQTIIGIGIRIHPGVNDSKLEWPFSKTYTIGVIHPKDKAKRKIHKVDASKYSNNPRLQMPKQGGNAGLGTTTLSTANELEHEGFVNDDSLHCFLQVEP
;
A
#
# COMPACT_ATOMS: atom_id res chain seq x y z
N MET A 1 15.45 60.06 -31.97
CA MET A 1 15.02 58.70 -31.57
C MET A 1 15.82 57.70 -32.37
N ARG A 2 16.41 56.68 -31.75
CA ARG A 2 17.10 55.60 -32.47
C ARG A 2 16.04 54.60 -32.93
N SER A 3 16.08 54.17 -34.18
CA SER A 3 15.17 53.13 -34.68
C SER A 3 15.54 51.79 -34.06
N THR A 4 14.54 51.06 -33.58
CA THR A 4 14.66 49.68 -33.11
C THR A 4 14.03 48.77 -34.15
N PHE A 5 14.61 47.60 -34.35
CA PHE A 5 14.05 46.58 -35.24
C PHE A 5 13.50 45.43 -34.40
N ILE A 6 12.47 44.77 -34.90
CA ILE A 6 11.95 43.54 -34.30
C ILE A 6 12.08 42.39 -35.30
N SER A 7 12.23 41.16 -34.80
CA SER A 7 12.27 39.95 -35.64
C SER A 7 11.64 38.76 -34.93
N GLY A 8 10.80 38.03 -35.67
CA GLY A 8 10.03 36.89 -35.22
C GLY A 8 8.70 37.24 -34.57
N PHE A 9 8.27 38.50 -34.54
CA PHE A 9 7.07 38.92 -33.81
C PHE A 9 5.89 39.27 -34.72
N SER A 10 6.16 39.72 -35.94
CA SER A 10 5.12 39.98 -36.93
C SER A 10 5.71 40.00 -38.33
N ASP A 11 5.19 39.16 -39.23
CA ASP A 11 5.59 39.12 -40.64
C ASP A 11 5.53 40.49 -41.33
N THR A 12 4.70 41.41 -40.82
CA THR A 12 4.51 42.74 -41.41
C THR A 12 5.40 43.82 -40.83
N LEU A 13 5.80 43.70 -39.57
CA LEU A 13 6.59 44.72 -38.86
C LEU A 13 8.05 44.31 -38.68
N ASP A 14 8.36 43.02 -38.83
CA ASP A 14 9.72 42.50 -38.72
C ASP A 14 10.66 43.24 -39.70
N TRP A 15 11.84 43.60 -39.18
CA TRP A 15 12.87 44.36 -39.87
C TRP A 15 12.46 45.75 -40.39
N ARG A 16 11.30 46.26 -39.98
CA ARG A 16 10.93 47.67 -40.21
C ARG A 16 11.39 48.53 -39.03
N PRO A 17 11.80 49.78 -39.28
CA PRO A 17 12.16 50.69 -38.22
C PRO A 17 10.93 51.02 -37.37
N LEU A 18 11.02 50.72 -36.07
CA LEU A 18 10.03 51.07 -35.06
C LEU A 18 10.64 52.05 -34.06
N TYR A 19 9.82 53.00 -33.60
CA TYR A 19 10.21 54.02 -32.64
C TYR A 19 9.42 53.82 -31.34
N PHE A 20 9.86 52.87 -30.52
CA PHE A 20 9.27 52.61 -29.21
C PHE A 20 9.37 53.87 -28.33
N GLN A 21 8.28 54.19 -27.65
CA GLN A 21 8.23 55.32 -26.72
C GLN A 21 8.77 54.92 -25.33
N GLU A 22 8.63 53.65 -24.95
CA GLU A 22 9.09 53.16 -23.66
C GLU A 22 10.58 52.79 -23.69
N SER A 23 11.33 53.21 -22.66
CA SER A 23 12.74 52.85 -22.48
C SER A 23 12.95 51.39 -22.09
N SER A 24 11.89 50.69 -21.63
CA SER A 24 11.94 49.27 -21.22
C SER A 24 12.39 48.34 -22.35
N ILE A 25 12.04 48.66 -23.60
CA ILE A 25 12.42 47.88 -24.79
C ILE A 25 13.93 47.93 -25.05
N ALA A 26 14.62 48.98 -24.59
CA ALA A 26 16.07 49.11 -24.78
C ALA A 26 16.86 47.98 -24.07
N HIS A 27 16.34 47.43 -22.97
CA HIS A 27 16.96 46.30 -22.26
C HIS A 27 16.77 44.96 -22.97
N SER A 28 15.72 44.86 -23.80
CA SER A 28 15.38 43.70 -24.61
C SER A 28 16.00 43.72 -26.01
N ALA A 29 16.51 44.87 -26.44
CA ALA A 29 17.20 45.02 -27.71
C ALA A 29 18.64 44.54 -27.61
N CYS A 30 19.13 43.92 -28.68
CA CYS A 30 20.53 43.58 -28.84
C CYS A 30 21.38 44.86 -28.75
N SER A 31 22.34 44.89 -27.84
CA SER A 31 23.21 46.05 -27.60
C SER A 31 24.12 46.35 -28.79
N LEU A 32 24.35 45.39 -29.70
CA LEU A 32 25.16 45.58 -30.92
C LEU A 32 24.32 46.11 -32.10
N CYS A 33 23.29 45.36 -32.51
CA CYS A 33 22.54 45.66 -33.73
C CYS A 33 21.19 46.38 -33.48
N GLY A 34 20.78 46.54 -32.22
CA GLY A 34 19.50 47.17 -31.87
C GLY A 34 18.26 46.34 -32.20
N LEU A 35 18.43 45.06 -32.55
CA LEU A 35 17.35 44.13 -32.85
C LEU A 35 16.75 43.54 -31.57
N VAL A 36 15.43 43.57 -31.45
CA VAL A 36 14.68 42.76 -30.50
C VAL A 36 14.25 41.49 -31.21
N SER A 37 14.62 40.32 -30.70
CA SER A 37 14.22 39.00 -31.23
C SER A 37 13.51 38.19 -30.16
N ARG A 38 12.72 37.18 -30.53
CA ARG A 38 12.03 36.30 -29.54
C ARG A 38 13.00 35.76 -28.49
N ASN A 39 14.15 35.27 -28.95
CA ASN A 39 15.20 34.76 -28.07
C ASN A 39 16.36 35.75 -28.07
N VAL A 40 16.69 36.26 -26.88
CA VAL A 40 17.92 37.03 -26.64
C VAL A 40 18.65 36.43 -25.45
N VAL A 41 19.94 36.69 -25.37
CA VAL A 41 20.75 36.31 -24.22
C VAL A 41 21.26 37.55 -23.52
N ARG A 42 21.24 37.56 -22.20
CA ARG A 42 21.88 38.58 -21.38
C ARG A 42 23.16 38.01 -20.80
N LEU A 43 24.26 38.67 -21.09
CA LEU A 43 25.60 38.30 -20.63
C LEU A 43 25.80 38.69 -19.14
N PRO A 44 26.82 38.15 -18.47
CA PRO A 44 27.18 38.54 -17.09
C PRO A 44 27.46 40.04 -16.94
N CYS A 45 28.03 40.68 -17.97
CA CYS A 45 28.28 42.11 -18.04
C CYS A 45 27.03 42.95 -18.36
N ASP A 46 25.83 42.37 -18.24
CA ASP A 46 24.54 43.04 -18.44
C ASP A 46 24.25 43.54 -19.87
N HIS A 47 25.08 43.19 -20.86
CA HIS A 47 24.78 43.41 -22.27
C HIS A 47 23.85 42.32 -22.83
N THR A 48 22.84 42.73 -23.58
CA THR A 48 21.87 41.81 -24.21
C THR A 48 22.27 41.59 -25.67
N LEU A 49 22.33 40.34 -26.15
CA LEU A 49 22.67 39.99 -27.53
C LEU A 49 21.55 39.15 -28.16
N CYS A 50 21.24 39.40 -29.44
CA CYS A 50 20.39 38.48 -30.22
C CYS A 50 21.15 37.17 -30.53
N SER A 51 20.43 36.14 -30.97
CA SER A 51 21.00 34.81 -31.22
C SER A 51 22.19 34.84 -32.18
N GLU A 52 22.11 35.60 -33.28
CA GLU A 52 23.19 35.72 -34.27
C GLU A 52 24.42 36.42 -33.69
N CYS A 53 24.24 37.58 -33.04
CA CYS A 53 25.33 38.33 -32.42
C CYS A 53 26.02 37.53 -31.32
N HIS A 54 25.25 36.79 -30.51
CA HIS A 54 25.79 35.91 -29.48
C HIS A 54 26.58 34.74 -30.06
N GLN A 55 26.05 34.08 -31.10
CA GLN A 55 26.73 32.96 -31.75
C GLN A 55 28.05 33.40 -32.39
N GLU A 56 28.09 34.58 -33.01
CA GLU A 56 29.32 35.13 -33.57
C GLU A 56 30.32 35.54 -32.48
N SER A 57 29.84 36.09 -31.36
CA SER A 57 30.69 36.40 -30.19
C SER A 57 31.31 35.12 -29.61
N LYS A 58 30.56 34.02 -29.56
CA LYS A 58 31.09 32.70 -29.18
C LYS A 58 32.20 32.22 -30.12
N ARG A 59 32.00 32.32 -31.44
CA ARG A 59 33.01 31.93 -32.45
C ARG A 59 34.30 32.73 -32.32
N ARG A 60 34.22 33.97 -31.82
CA ARG A 60 35.35 34.90 -31.68
C ARG A 60 35.98 34.92 -30.29
N GLY A 61 35.76 33.89 -29.48
CA GLY A 61 36.43 33.74 -28.19
C GLY A 61 35.54 33.89 -26.96
N SER A 62 34.21 33.94 -27.12
CA SER A 62 33.24 34.01 -26.01
C SER A 62 33.49 35.19 -25.06
N THR A 63 33.81 36.34 -25.64
CA THR A 63 33.91 37.63 -24.95
C THR A 63 32.82 38.57 -25.47
N CYS A 64 32.30 39.41 -24.58
CA CYS A 64 31.35 40.45 -24.95
C CYS A 64 32.05 41.47 -25.87
N PRO A 65 31.48 41.81 -27.05
CA PRO A 65 32.14 42.76 -27.96
C PRO A 65 32.15 44.23 -27.51
N LEU A 66 31.51 44.56 -26.37
CA LEU A 66 31.38 45.93 -25.88
C LEU A 66 32.35 46.26 -24.74
N ASP A 67 32.67 45.28 -23.89
CA ASP A 67 33.51 45.44 -22.70
C ASP A 67 34.61 44.37 -22.58
N GLU A 68 34.69 43.44 -23.54
CA GLU A 68 35.66 42.35 -23.61
C GLU A 68 35.58 41.33 -22.46
N GLU A 69 34.56 41.40 -21.61
CA GLU A 69 34.38 40.44 -20.51
C GLU A 69 34.05 39.04 -21.05
N SER A 70 34.73 38.02 -20.52
CA SER A 70 34.50 36.62 -20.89
C SER A 70 33.17 36.12 -20.34
N PHE A 71 32.43 35.35 -21.13
CA PHE A 71 31.20 34.69 -20.69
C PHE A 71 31.26 33.18 -20.97
N ALA A 72 30.66 32.41 -20.05
CA ALA A 72 30.53 30.96 -20.16
C ALA A 72 29.05 30.57 -20.30
N ASN A 73 28.77 29.41 -20.91
CA ASN A 73 27.40 28.97 -21.26
C ASN A 73 26.47 28.79 -20.05
N ASP A 74 27.03 28.60 -18.86
CA ASP A 74 26.33 28.40 -17.59
C ASP A 74 25.95 29.73 -16.90
N ASN A 75 26.60 30.83 -17.26
CA ASN A 75 26.39 32.15 -16.64
C ASN A 75 25.65 33.15 -17.55
N ILE A 76 25.04 32.68 -18.64
CA ILE A 76 24.22 33.51 -19.54
C ILE A 76 22.74 33.33 -19.22
N LEU A 77 22.00 34.44 -19.14
CA LEU A 77 20.56 34.42 -18.94
C LEU A 77 19.85 34.42 -20.30
N HIS A 78 19.09 33.36 -20.58
CA HIS A 78 18.23 33.29 -21.75
C HIS A 78 16.91 33.99 -21.47
N LEU A 79 16.54 34.95 -22.32
CA LEU A 79 15.30 35.70 -22.23
C LEU A 79 14.43 35.36 -23.44
N ASP A 80 13.22 34.88 -23.15
CA ASP A 80 12.16 34.68 -24.15
C ASP A 80 11.17 35.84 -24.07
N ILE A 81 11.02 36.54 -25.19
CA ILE A 81 10.16 37.70 -25.31
C ILE A 81 8.88 37.25 -26.02
N SER A 82 7.75 37.40 -25.35
CA SER A 82 6.46 37.06 -25.95
C SER A 82 6.05 38.07 -27.03
N GLU A 83 5.34 37.58 -28.03
CA GLU A 83 4.76 38.43 -29.08
C GLU A 83 3.76 39.44 -28.54
N GLY A 84 2.87 39.00 -27.65
CA GLY A 84 1.92 39.90 -26.99
C GLY A 84 2.61 41.01 -26.19
N TYR A 85 3.79 40.75 -25.62
CA TYR A 85 4.59 41.78 -24.97
C TYR A 85 5.00 42.85 -25.98
N ILE A 86 5.68 42.50 -27.06
CA ILE A 86 6.17 43.49 -28.05
C ILE A 86 5.02 44.22 -28.76
N LEU A 87 3.98 43.51 -29.18
CA LEU A 87 2.88 44.11 -29.95
C LEU A 87 1.99 45.06 -29.11
N ASN A 88 2.01 44.95 -27.78
CA ASN A 88 1.26 45.85 -26.89
C ASN A 88 2.01 47.15 -26.54
N HIS A 89 3.30 47.28 -26.88
CA HIS A 89 4.06 48.49 -26.60
C HIS A 89 3.71 49.64 -27.54
N THR A 90 3.92 50.86 -27.06
CA THR A 90 3.60 52.09 -27.79
C THR A 90 4.74 52.46 -28.73
N VAL A 91 4.42 52.61 -30.01
CA VAL A 91 5.36 52.99 -31.05
C VAL A 91 4.86 54.23 -31.78
N ALA A 92 5.80 55.10 -32.17
CA ALA A 92 5.54 56.14 -33.15
C ALA A 92 5.65 55.56 -34.57
N CYS A 93 4.91 56.16 -35.50
CA CYS A 93 4.95 55.77 -36.91
C CYS A 93 6.36 55.88 -37.50
N GLY A 94 6.73 54.95 -38.38
CA GLY A 94 7.99 55.00 -39.12
C GLY A 94 8.19 56.30 -39.91
N ASN A 95 7.10 56.95 -40.31
CA ASN A 95 7.08 58.23 -41.01
C ASN A 95 7.05 59.45 -40.07
N ALA A 96 7.29 59.28 -38.75
CA ALA A 96 7.37 60.41 -37.82
C ALA A 96 8.43 61.47 -38.21
N PRO A 97 9.62 61.11 -38.73
CA PRO A 97 10.58 62.09 -39.26
C PRO A 97 10.03 62.92 -40.43
N ASN A 98 9.03 62.39 -41.15
CA ASN A 98 8.36 63.05 -42.26
C ASN A 98 7.13 63.87 -41.80
N GLY A 99 6.88 63.96 -40.49
CA GLY A 99 5.77 64.74 -39.92
C GLY A 99 4.55 63.93 -39.49
N CYS A 100 4.59 62.60 -39.52
CA CYS A 100 3.50 61.80 -38.96
C CYS A 100 3.50 61.85 -37.42
N ASP A 101 2.37 62.22 -36.83
CA ASP A 101 2.18 62.37 -35.39
C ASP A 101 1.58 61.13 -34.71
N PHE A 102 1.37 60.04 -35.45
CA PHE A 102 0.78 58.82 -34.90
C PHE A 102 1.68 58.18 -33.83
N ILE A 103 1.07 57.92 -32.68
CA ILE A 103 1.61 57.16 -31.56
C ILE A 103 0.51 56.18 -31.11
N GLY A 104 0.81 54.88 -31.10
CA GLY A 104 -0.16 53.85 -30.74
C GLY A 104 0.49 52.49 -30.52
N GLN A 105 -0.30 51.46 -30.21
CA GLN A 105 0.23 50.11 -30.01
C GLN A 105 0.82 49.54 -31.30
N ALA A 106 1.93 48.82 -31.20
CA ALA A 106 2.58 48.19 -32.36
C ALA A 106 1.62 47.27 -33.13
N SER A 107 0.71 46.56 -32.45
CA SER A 107 -0.37 45.76 -33.05
C SER A 107 -1.25 46.55 -34.03
N THR A 108 -1.52 47.83 -33.74
CA THR A 108 -2.38 48.72 -34.54
C THR A 108 -1.63 49.51 -35.61
N LEU A 109 -0.29 49.47 -35.57
CA LEU A 109 0.55 50.26 -36.46
C LEU A 109 0.33 49.91 -37.93
N LEU A 110 0.03 48.65 -38.25
CA LEU A 110 -0.23 48.22 -39.62
C LEU A 110 -1.45 48.92 -40.23
N ASP A 111 -2.54 49.03 -39.47
CA ASP A 111 -3.78 49.65 -39.95
C ASP A 111 -3.63 51.16 -40.12
N HIS A 112 -2.84 51.79 -39.25
CA HIS A 112 -2.38 53.15 -39.45
C HIS A 112 -1.50 53.27 -40.72
N TYR A 113 -0.49 52.41 -40.87
CA TYR A 113 0.50 52.50 -41.95
C TYR A 113 -0.16 52.45 -43.33
N LYS A 114 -1.22 51.64 -43.52
CA LYS A 114 -2.01 51.59 -44.78
C LYS A 114 -2.64 52.94 -45.16
N GLN A 115 -2.90 53.79 -44.18
CA GLN A 115 -3.61 55.07 -44.32
C GLN A 115 -2.71 56.29 -44.11
N CYS A 116 -1.44 56.08 -43.76
CA CYS A 116 -0.50 57.15 -43.45
C CYS A 116 -0.27 58.05 -44.68
N SER A 117 -0.51 59.34 -44.51
CA SER A 117 -0.36 60.33 -45.59
C SER A 117 1.10 60.77 -45.81
N PHE A 118 1.99 60.46 -44.87
CA PHE A 118 3.39 60.89 -44.84
C PHE A 118 4.36 59.87 -45.48
N HIS A 119 3.85 58.92 -46.27
CA HIS A 119 4.70 58.03 -47.05
C HIS A 119 5.51 58.82 -48.08
N ALA A 120 6.80 58.56 -48.13
CA ALA A 120 7.65 59.03 -49.21
C ALA A 120 7.57 58.07 -50.40
N VAL A 121 7.39 58.61 -51.61
CA VAL A 121 7.27 57.86 -52.85
C VAL A 121 8.16 58.50 -53.93
N PRO A 122 8.73 57.71 -54.86
CA PRO A 122 9.53 58.26 -55.94
C PRO A 122 8.64 59.02 -56.94
N CYS A 123 9.04 60.23 -57.30
CA CYS A 123 8.41 60.98 -58.37
C CYS A 123 8.65 60.27 -59.72
N PRO A 124 7.61 59.97 -60.52
CA PRO A 124 7.80 59.27 -61.79
C PRO A 124 8.56 60.08 -62.85
N ARG A 125 8.73 61.40 -62.65
CA ARG A 125 9.42 62.29 -63.60
C ARG A 125 10.91 62.47 -63.29
N CYS A 126 11.26 62.72 -62.04
CA CYS A 126 12.64 63.01 -61.62
C CYS A 126 13.25 61.99 -60.67
N GLN A 127 12.49 60.96 -60.26
CA GLN A 127 12.88 59.92 -59.30
C GLN A 127 13.25 60.42 -57.89
N SER A 128 13.09 61.72 -57.62
CA SER A 128 13.26 62.26 -56.26
C SER A 128 12.21 61.68 -55.32
N SER A 129 12.61 61.42 -54.07
CA SER A 129 11.70 60.98 -53.00
C SER A 129 10.86 62.16 -52.51
N VAL A 130 9.54 62.08 -52.64
CA VAL A 130 8.59 63.16 -52.30
C VAL A 130 7.46 62.59 -51.44
N LEU A 131 6.92 63.37 -50.50
CA LEU A 131 5.77 62.94 -49.71
C LEU A 131 4.54 62.74 -50.59
N ARG A 132 3.78 61.68 -50.34
CA ARG A 132 2.56 61.33 -51.09
C ARG A 132 1.57 62.51 -51.13
N THR A 133 1.45 63.25 -50.04
CA THR A 133 0.62 64.47 -49.93
C THR A 133 1.09 65.61 -50.83
N GLU A 134 2.39 65.71 -51.08
CA GLU A 134 3.02 66.82 -51.82
C GLU A 134 3.30 66.46 -53.28
N LEU A 135 3.20 65.18 -53.65
CA LEU A 135 3.55 64.67 -54.98
C LEU A 135 2.84 65.40 -56.12
N VAL A 136 1.57 65.74 -55.93
CA VAL A 136 0.78 66.48 -56.94
C VAL A 136 1.30 67.90 -57.10
N GLY A 137 1.59 68.61 -56.00
CA GLY A 137 2.19 69.94 -56.03
C GLY A 137 3.56 69.90 -56.71
N HIS A 138 4.44 69.00 -56.26
CA HIS A 138 5.75 68.76 -56.87
C HIS A 138 5.68 68.53 -58.40
N CYS A 139 4.71 67.76 -58.88
CA CYS A 139 4.55 67.50 -60.31
C CYS A 139 3.97 68.69 -61.09
N LYS A 140 3.17 69.55 -60.46
CA LYS A 140 2.56 70.73 -61.09
C LYS A 140 3.48 71.95 -61.07
N ASP A 141 4.22 72.13 -59.99
CA ASP A 141 5.07 73.30 -59.74
C ASP A 141 6.45 73.18 -60.41
N GLY A 142 6.73 72.03 -61.02
CA GLY A 142 7.91 71.78 -61.85
C GLY A 142 8.91 70.84 -61.18
N CYS A 143 8.98 69.59 -61.68
CA CYS A 143 10.06 68.67 -61.33
C CYS A 143 11.35 69.22 -61.94
N SER A 144 12.29 69.68 -61.11
CA SER A 144 13.57 70.19 -61.60
C SER A 144 14.49 69.05 -62.03
N SER A 145 14.25 68.50 -63.22
CA SER A 145 15.21 67.68 -63.97
C SER A 145 15.90 68.59 -64.99
N ALA A 146 17.05 69.17 -64.60
CA ALA A 146 17.96 69.97 -65.42
C ALA A 146 17.39 71.28 -66.07
N SER A 147 17.66 72.42 -65.43
CA SER A 147 17.58 73.74 -66.09
C SER A 147 18.76 73.94 -67.04
N THR A 148 18.52 73.94 -68.34
CA THR A 148 19.39 74.63 -69.31
C THR A 148 18.54 75.40 -70.30
N THR A 149 18.24 76.66 -69.96
CA THR A 149 17.70 77.65 -70.90
C THR A 149 18.81 78.08 -71.88
N PRO A 150 18.59 78.10 -73.21
CA PRO A 150 19.53 78.68 -74.16
C PRO A 150 19.47 80.21 -74.13
N VAL A 151 20.63 80.86 -74.03
CA VAL A 151 20.81 82.31 -74.22
C VAL A 151 21.01 82.61 -75.71
N PRO A 152 20.45 83.69 -76.28
CA PRO A 152 20.71 84.11 -77.67
C PRO A 152 22.12 84.71 -77.82
N ILE A 153 22.86 84.30 -78.85
CA ILE A 153 24.16 84.88 -79.23
C ILE A 153 23.95 86.04 -80.24
N PRO A 154 24.60 87.21 -80.07
CA PRO A 154 24.68 88.24 -81.09
C PRO A 154 25.82 87.99 -82.11
N TYR A 155 25.45 88.16 -83.38
CA TYR A 155 26.21 88.51 -84.60
C TYR A 155 27.76 88.49 -84.65
N TYR A 156 28.23 87.76 -85.68
CA TYR A 156 29.40 87.96 -86.57
C TYR A 156 30.83 87.97 -86.00
N ILE A 157 31.57 86.90 -86.31
CA ILE A 157 33.02 86.94 -86.51
C ILE A 157 33.35 86.22 -87.82
N ASN A 158 34.17 86.87 -88.64
CA ASN A 158 34.75 86.32 -89.87
C ASN A 158 35.67 85.13 -89.51
N VAL A 159 35.28 83.91 -89.90
CA VAL A 159 36.03 82.69 -89.56
C VAL A 159 37.09 82.42 -90.62
N ASN A 160 38.35 82.35 -90.19
CA ASN A 160 39.43 81.82 -91.01
C ASN A 160 39.19 80.32 -91.24
N TYR A 161 38.75 79.96 -92.44
CA TYR A 161 38.33 78.60 -92.82
C TYR A 161 39.43 77.55 -92.58
N ASP A 162 40.71 77.92 -92.69
CA ASP A 162 41.84 76.99 -92.54
C ASP A 162 41.99 76.47 -91.09
N HIS A 163 41.78 77.32 -90.08
CA HIS A 163 41.87 76.91 -88.67
C HIS A 163 40.66 76.07 -88.23
N LEU A 164 39.49 76.33 -88.83
CA LEU A 164 38.28 75.54 -88.61
C LEU A 164 38.41 74.15 -89.24
N GLU A 165 39.06 74.03 -90.40
CA GLU A 165 39.28 72.75 -91.07
C GLU A 165 40.32 71.89 -90.34
N ILE A 166 41.39 72.50 -89.80
CA ILE A 166 42.36 71.82 -88.95
C ILE A 166 41.66 71.28 -87.69
N THR A 167 40.97 72.14 -86.93
CA THR A 167 40.28 71.73 -85.69
C THR A 167 39.19 70.66 -85.94
N SER A 168 38.45 70.76 -87.05
CA SER A 168 37.50 69.74 -87.50
C SER A 168 38.18 68.39 -87.79
N SER A 169 39.35 68.41 -88.43
CA SER A 169 40.13 67.21 -88.73
C SER A 169 40.68 66.56 -87.46
N GLU A 170 41.10 67.36 -86.47
CA GLU A 170 41.54 66.84 -85.16
C GLU A 170 40.39 66.24 -84.36
N LEU A 171 39.23 66.90 -84.31
CA LEU A 171 38.02 66.35 -83.69
C LEU A 171 37.61 65.02 -84.31
N LYS A 172 37.66 64.89 -85.64
CA LYS A 172 37.37 63.63 -86.34
C LYS A 172 38.35 62.52 -85.94
N ARG A 173 39.65 62.84 -85.81
CA ARG A 173 40.67 61.89 -85.36
C ARG A 173 40.43 61.43 -83.92
N GLU A 174 40.11 62.34 -83.01
CA GLU A 174 39.81 61.98 -81.62
C GLU A 174 38.49 61.21 -81.50
N MET A 175 37.45 61.57 -82.27
CA MET A 175 36.22 60.78 -82.36
C MET A 175 36.47 59.36 -82.85
N PHE A 176 37.38 59.18 -83.82
CA PHE A 176 37.76 57.85 -84.31
C PHE A 176 38.42 57.01 -83.19
N LYS A 177 39.37 57.58 -82.45
CA LYS A 177 40.00 56.91 -81.30
C LYS A 177 38.99 56.55 -80.20
N ILE A 178 38.04 57.45 -79.91
CA ILE A 178 36.97 57.17 -78.93
C ILE A 178 36.10 56.00 -79.43
N SER A 179 35.76 55.97 -80.72
CA SER A 179 34.98 54.88 -81.31
C SER A 179 35.71 53.54 -81.24
N GLU A 180 37.02 53.51 -81.51
CA GLU A 180 37.85 52.30 -81.37
C GLU A 180 37.89 51.83 -79.90
N ASN A 181 38.14 52.74 -78.96
CA ASN A 181 38.13 52.43 -77.53
C ASN A 181 36.78 51.89 -77.06
N LEU A 182 35.66 52.48 -77.51
CA LEU A 182 34.32 51.98 -77.21
C LEU A 182 34.09 50.59 -77.79
N SER A 183 34.57 50.31 -79.01
CA SER A 183 34.48 48.97 -79.61
C SER A 183 35.31 47.93 -78.84
N CYS A 184 36.50 48.30 -78.37
CA CYS A 184 37.33 47.45 -77.51
C CYS A 184 36.63 47.16 -76.18
N LEU A 185 36.12 48.19 -75.50
CA LEU A 185 35.40 48.03 -74.24
C LEU A 185 34.13 47.19 -74.40
N GLN A 186 33.37 47.38 -75.48
CA GLN A 186 32.19 46.58 -75.79
C GLN A 186 32.56 45.09 -75.95
N THR A 187 33.68 44.81 -76.61
CA THR A 187 34.17 43.44 -76.80
C THR A 187 34.62 42.81 -75.48
N SER A 188 35.36 43.55 -74.66
CA SER A 188 35.78 43.12 -73.32
C SER A 188 34.58 42.88 -72.39
N LEU A 189 33.56 43.73 -72.44
CA LEU A 189 32.34 43.56 -71.64
C LEU A 189 31.57 42.30 -72.06
N ASN A 190 31.46 42.05 -73.36
CA ASN A 190 30.83 40.83 -73.87
C ASN A 190 31.60 39.57 -73.46
N GLN A 191 32.94 39.63 -73.47
CA GLN A 191 33.80 38.54 -73.01
C GLN A 191 33.58 38.26 -71.51
N TRP A 192 33.58 39.31 -70.69
CA TRP A 192 33.37 39.18 -69.25
C TRP A 192 31.97 38.64 -68.92
N LEU A 193 30.95 39.05 -69.67
CA LEU A 193 29.59 38.51 -69.53
C LEU A 193 29.56 36.99 -69.76
N GLU A 194 30.29 36.49 -70.76
CA GLU A 194 30.32 35.06 -71.07
C GLU A 194 31.14 34.26 -70.04
N GLU A 195 32.20 34.84 -69.50
CA GLU A 195 32.96 34.26 -68.37
C GLU A 195 32.10 34.14 -67.11
N VAL A 196 31.34 35.18 -66.76
CA VAL A 196 30.41 35.16 -65.63
C VAL A 196 29.33 34.10 -65.82
N ARG A 197 28.73 33.99 -67.01
CA ARG A 197 27.75 32.93 -67.32
C ARG A 197 28.34 31.54 -67.20
N THR A 198 29.57 31.35 -67.65
CA THR A 198 30.26 30.06 -67.55
C THR A 198 30.55 29.69 -66.09
N LEU A 199 31.00 30.66 -65.29
CA LEU A 199 31.24 30.48 -63.87
C LEU A 199 29.96 30.15 -63.11
N GLU A 200 28.86 30.86 -63.39
CA GLU A 200 27.53 30.60 -62.81
C GLU A 200 27.06 29.18 -63.15
N LYS A 201 27.22 28.75 -64.40
CA LYS A 201 26.83 27.39 -64.83
C LYS A 201 27.64 26.31 -64.12
N ASN A 202 28.96 26.51 -63.98
CA ASN A 202 29.84 25.56 -63.31
C ASN A 202 29.54 25.47 -61.81
N THR A 203 29.40 26.60 -61.13
CA THR A 203 29.07 26.65 -59.70
C THR A 203 27.70 26.05 -59.40
N ASN A 204 26.68 26.32 -60.23
CA ASN A 204 25.37 25.69 -60.10
C ASN A 204 25.43 24.17 -60.28
N LYS A 205 26.27 23.68 -61.20
CA LYS A 205 26.48 22.24 -61.38
C LYS A 205 27.12 21.62 -60.15
N GLU A 206 28.19 22.22 -59.63
CA GLU A 206 28.88 21.75 -58.42
C GLU A 206 27.95 21.75 -57.20
N LEU A 207 27.14 22.80 -57.03
CA LEU A 207 26.14 22.90 -55.96
C LEU A 207 25.09 21.78 -56.07
N LYS A 208 24.62 21.49 -57.28
CA LYS A 208 23.66 20.41 -57.52
C LYS A 208 24.26 19.04 -57.23
N ASP A 209 25.49 18.79 -57.66
CA ASP A 209 26.20 17.53 -57.41
C ASP A 209 26.48 17.34 -55.91
N ALA A 210 26.86 18.40 -55.19
CA ALA A 210 27.02 18.38 -53.74
C ALA A 210 25.70 18.11 -53.01
N THR A 211 24.61 18.73 -53.46
CA THR A 211 23.27 18.52 -52.89
C THR A 211 22.81 17.07 -53.06
N LEU A 212 23.04 16.46 -54.23
CA LEU A 212 22.72 15.05 -54.48
C LEU A 212 23.52 14.13 -53.55
N LYS A 213 24.84 14.35 -53.41
CA LYS A 213 25.67 13.57 -52.48
C LYS A 213 25.20 13.67 -51.02
N ILE A 214 24.82 14.86 -50.58
CA ILE A 214 24.28 15.06 -49.22
C ILE A 214 22.96 14.29 -49.07
N SER A 215 22.08 14.33 -50.09
CA SER A 215 20.83 13.57 -50.08
C SER A 215 21.07 12.06 -49.97
N ASP A 216 22.04 11.53 -50.72
CA ASP A 216 22.40 10.11 -50.67
C ASP A 216 22.93 9.73 -49.28
N HIS A 217 23.86 10.51 -48.72
CA HIS A 217 24.38 10.29 -47.37
C HIS A 217 23.28 10.35 -46.29
N LEU A 218 22.31 11.26 -46.42
CA LEU A 218 21.18 11.34 -45.49
C LEU A 218 20.26 10.12 -45.60
N SER A 219 20.07 9.58 -46.80
CA SER A 219 19.32 8.35 -47.02
C SER A 219 20.01 7.13 -46.40
N ASP A 220 21.33 7.01 -46.57
CA ASP A 220 22.13 5.94 -45.98
C ASP A 220 22.15 6.03 -44.45
N LEU A 221 22.27 7.25 -43.91
CA LEU A 221 22.22 7.49 -42.46
C LEU A 221 20.85 7.13 -41.88
N ASN A 222 19.75 7.51 -42.54
CA ASN A 222 18.40 7.15 -42.12
C ASN A 222 18.20 5.63 -42.12
N THR A 223 18.71 4.93 -43.14
CA THR A 223 18.65 3.47 -43.22
C THR A 223 19.41 2.82 -42.07
N THR A 224 20.62 3.32 -41.79
CA THR A 224 21.45 2.85 -40.68
C THR A 224 20.78 3.12 -39.33
N LEU A 225 20.18 4.29 -39.16
CA LEU A 225 19.46 4.68 -37.95
C LEU A 225 18.26 3.75 -37.70
N GLU A 226 17.43 3.50 -38.72
CA GLU A 226 16.29 2.59 -38.57
C GLU A 226 16.74 1.15 -38.26
N GLN A 227 17.83 0.67 -38.86
CA GLN A 227 18.40 -0.63 -38.51
C GLN A 227 18.85 -0.68 -37.04
N SER A 228 19.59 0.33 -36.58
CA SER A 228 20.04 0.40 -35.18
C SER A 228 18.85 0.46 -34.19
N ARG A 229 17.76 1.11 -34.59
CA ARG A 229 16.54 1.19 -33.80
C ARG A 229 15.84 -0.16 -33.70
N GLU A 230 15.85 -0.94 -34.79
CA GLU A 230 15.29 -2.29 -34.79
C GLU A 230 16.16 -3.26 -33.96
N ASP A 231 17.48 -3.18 -34.10
CA ASP A 231 18.41 -3.97 -33.28
C ASP A 231 18.22 -3.67 -31.78
N ALA A 232 18.02 -2.41 -31.41
CA ALA A 232 17.73 -2.01 -30.03
C ALA A 232 16.38 -2.57 -29.52
N ARG A 233 15.35 -2.62 -30.37
CA ARG A 233 14.05 -3.23 -30.03
C ARG A 233 14.16 -4.73 -29.85
N GLU A 234 14.92 -5.40 -30.72
CA GLU A 234 15.20 -6.83 -30.62
C GLU A 234 15.94 -7.16 -29.32
N ALA A 235 16.99 -6.40 -28.99
CA ALA A 235 17.70 -6.56 -27.72
C ALA A 235 16.79 -6.33 -26.49
N ALA A 236 15.91 -5.32 -26.55
CA ALA A 236 14.93 -5.07 -25.49
C ALA A 236 13.91 -6.22 -25.34
N ARG A 237 13.49 -6.84 -26.45
CA ARG A 237 12.58 -8.00 -26.41
C ARG A 237 13.28 -9.23 -25.80
N ASN A 238 14.49 -9.53 -26.24
CA ASN A 238 15.28 -10.65 -25.73
C ASN A 238 15.58 -10.52 -24.22
N THR A 239 15.95 -9.33 -23.76
CA THR A 239 16.18 -9.08 -22.33
C THR A 239 14.89 -9.22 -21.51
N LYS A 240 13.76 -8.72 -22.02
CA LYS A 240 12.45 -8.92 -21.39
C LYS A 240 12.11 -10.40 -21.25
N GLU A 241 12.19 -11.17 -22.33
CA GLU A 241 11.92 -12.62 -22.32
C GLU A 241 12.83 -13.37 -21.33
N GLN A 242 14.12 -13.01 -21.29
CA GLN A 242 15.06 -13.57 -20.34
C GLN A 242 14.69 -13.26 -18.88
N THR A 243 14.27 -12.03 -18.58
CA THR A 243 13.85 -11.64 -17.23
C THR A 243 12.56 -12.34 -16.79
N GLU A 244 11.59 -12.51 -17.70
CA GLU A 244 10.34 -13.24 -17.45
C GLU A 244 10.62 -14.73 -17.19
N ALA A 245 11.53 -15.34 -17.96
CA ALA A 245 11.97 -16.72 -17.75
C ALA A 245 12.71 -16.89 -16.40
N GLN A 246 13.55 -15.94 -16.01
CA GLN A 246 14.23 -15.96 -14.70
C GLN A 246 13.23 -15.80 -13.55
N SER A 247 12.27 -14.88 -13.67
CA SER A 247 11.22 -14.69 -12.67
C SER A 247 10.38 -15.96 -12.49
N SER A 248 10.02 -16.61 -13.58
CA SER A 248 9.26 -17.87 -13.57
C SER A 248 10.03 -18.98 -12.86
N ARG A 249 11.34 -19.14 -13.16
CA ARG A 249 12.21 -20.11 -12.47
C ARG A 249 12.32 -19.84 -10.98
N LEU A 250 12.49 -18.58 -10.58
CA LEU A 250 12.58 -18.22 -9.16
C LEU A 250 11.27 -18.52 -8.43
N SER A 251 10.12 -18.27 -9.06
CA SER A 251 8.81 -18.61 -8.51
C SER A 251 8.68 -20.13 -8.28
N GLU A 252 9.04 -20.94 -9.27
CA GLU A 252 9.03 -22.40 -9.13
C GLU A 252 9.98 -22.90 -8.02
N GLN A 253 11.14 -22.26 -7.85
CA GLN A 253 12.05 -22.60 -6.75
C GLN A 253 11.45 -22.25 -5.39
N LEU A 254 10.75 -21.12 -5.29
CA LEU A 254 10.08 -20.69 -4.07
C LEU A 254 9.00 -21.70 -3.66
N ASP A 255 8.15 -22.11 -4.62
CA ASP A 255 7.09 -23.10 -4.40
C ASP A 255 7.65 -24.45 -3.94
N ARG A 256 8.80 -24.87 -4.50
CA ARG A 256 9.49 -26.09 -4.06
C ARG A 256 9.99 -25.98 -2.62
N ILE A 257 10.58 -24.86 -2.24
CA ILE A 257 11.05 -24.63 -0.86
C ILE A 257 9.88 -24.65 0.12
N GLU A 258 8.78 -23.97 -0.23
CA GLU A 258 7.56 -23.95 0.57
C GLU A 258 6.98 -25.36 0.74
N THR A 259 6.79 -26.07 -0.37
CA THR A 259 6.10 -27.36 -0.38
C THR A 259 6.96 -28.49 0.18
N GLN A 260 8.26 -28.52 -0.12
CA GLN A 260 9.12 -29.65 0.23
C GLN A 260 9.95 -29.36 1.47
N GLY A 261 10.60 -28.19 1.55
CA GLY A 261 11.49 -27.84 2.64
C GLY A 261 10.74 -27.69 3.96
N PHE A 262 9.75 -26.80 4.00
CA PHE A 262 9.01 -26.52 5.23
C PHE A 262 8.08 -27.66 5.63
N ALA A 263 7.42 -28.32 4.67
CA ALA A 263 6.54 -29.45 5.01
C ALA A 263 7.31 -30.64 5.57
N ALA A 264 8.49 -30.96 5.02
CA ALA A 264 9.35 -32.03 5.55
C ALA A 264 9.86 -31.67 6.95
N ALA A 265 10.37 -30.46 7.14
CA ALA A 265 10.84 -29.99 8.45
C ALA A 265 9.72 -30.00 9.51
N ASN A 266 8.51 -29.56 9.15
CA ASN A 266 7.35 -29.60 10.04
C ASN A 266 6.94 -31.03 10.39
N LYS A 267 7.02 -31.96 9.44
CA LYS A 267 6.73 -33.37 9.68
C LYS A 267 7.74 -33.98 10.65
N GLU A 268 9.03 -33.72 10.44
CA GLU A 268 10.10 -34.19 11.34
C GLU A 268 9.95 -33.60 12.74
N LEU A 269 9.69 -32.29 12.85
CA LEU A 269 9.46 -31.62 14.12
C LEU A 269 8.25 -32.19 14.87
N LYS A 270 7.14 -32.45 14.17
CA LYS A 270 5.95 -33.07 14.77
C LYS A 270 6.27 -34.44 15.37
N VAL A 271 6.99 -35.28 14.64
CA VAL A 271 7.40 -36.61 15.13
C VAL A 271 8.29 -36.48 16.37
N ALA A 272 9.27 -35.58 16.36
CA ALA A 272 10.14 -35.34 17.50
C ALA A 272 9.38 -34.89 18.75
N ILE A 273 8.38 -34.02 18.59
CA ILE A 273 7.50 -33.59 19.69
C ILE A 273 6.70 -34.77 20.23
N GLU A 274 6.07 -35.58 19.36
CA GLU A 274 5.28 -36.74 19.76
C GLU A 274 6.12 -37.78 20.53
N ASP A 275 7.35 -38.05 20.07
CA ASP A 275 8.26 -38.98 20.75
C ASP A 275 8.73 -38.44 22.10
N THR A 276 9.00 -37.13 22.19
CA THR A 276 9.34 -36.48 23.47
C THR A 276 8.18 -36.58 24.45
N MET A 277 6.94 -36.31 24.00
CA MET A 277 5.73 -36.44 24.82
C MET A 277 5.52 -37.88 25.30
N LYS A 278 5.65 -38.88 24.41
CA LYS A 278 5.55 -40.29 24.79
C LYS A 278 6.58 -40.67 25.84
N THR A 279 7.82 -40.21 25.66
CA THR A 279 8.93 -40.48 26.58
C THR A 279 8.64 -39.87 27.96
N HIS A 280 8.25 -38.60 28.02
CA HIS A 280 7.89 -37.94 29.28
C HIS A 280 6.68 -38.58 29.97
N MET A 281 5.65 -38.98 29.22
CA MET A 281 4.50 -39.70 29.79
C MET A 281 4.91 -41.05 30.40
N ALA A 282 5.86 -41.75 29.78
CA ALA A 282 6.34 -43.04 30.26
C ALA A 282 7.28 -42.93 31.47
N GLN A 283 8.19 -41.96 31.47
CA GLN A 283 9.24 -41.81 32.47
C GLN A 283 8.77 -41.07 33.73
N GLU A 284 8.00 -40.00 33.59
CA GLU A 284 7.66 -39.13 34.73
C GLU A 284 6.23 -39.36 35.22
N LEU A 285 5.27 -39.39 34.28
CA LEU A 285 3.85 -39.39 34.64
C LEU A 285 3.38 -40.75 35.18
N ARG A 286 3.84 -41.84 34.56
CA ARG A 286 3.44 -43.21 34.93
C ARG A 286 3.92 -43.61 36.34
N PRO A 287 5.18 -43.35 36.75
CA PRO A 287 5.60 -43.65 38.13
C PRO A 287 4.86 -42.82 39.17
N GLN A 288 4.67 -41.52 38.91
CA GLN A 288 3.93 -40.63 39.81
C GLN A 288 2.48 -41.11 40.02
N TYR A 289 1.80 -41.55 38.95
CA TYR A 289 0.46 -42.12 39.05
C TYR A 289 0.41 -43.40 39.90
N LYS A 290 1.41 -44.28 39.74
CA LYS A 290 1.52 -45.53 40.51
C LYS A 290 1.72 -45.24 42.01
N GLU A 291 2.53 -44.24 42.33
CA GLU A 291 2.77 -43.81 43.72
C GLU A 291 1.50 -43.23 44.37
N LEU A 292 0.80 -42.34 43.66
CA LEU A 292 -0.48 -41.78 44.11
C LEU A 292 -1.52 -42.87 44.43
N MET A 293 -1.60 -43.91 43.59
CA MET A 293 -2.49 -45.05 43.81
C MET A 293 -2.15 -45.86 45.07
N ASN A 294 -0.85 -46.06 45.34
CA ASN A 294 -0.40 -46.75 46.54
C ASN A 294 -0.77 -45.98 47.82
N VAL A 295 -0.57 -44.65 47.81
CA VAL A 295 -0.95 -43.77 48.92
C VAL A 295 -2.46 -43.83 49.16
N THR A 296 -3.26 -43.74 48.09
CA THR A 296 -4.73 -43.78 48.16
C THR A 296 -5.24 -45.09 48.76
N LYS A 297 -4.64 -46.22 48.37
CA LYS A 297 -4.98 -47.54 48.92
C LYS A 297 -4.67 -47.63 50.42
N SER A 298 -3.50 -47.16 50.84
CA SER A 298 -3.09 -47.13 52.24
C SER A 298 -4.04 -46.32 53.12
N VAL A 299 -4.51 -45.16 52.63
CA VAL A 299 -5.52 -44.34 53.33
C VAL A 299 -6.86 -45.06 53.43
N SER A 300 -7.30 -45.73 52.35
CA SER A 300 -8.55 -46.50 52.36
C SER A 300 -8.54 -47.65 53.37
N ASP A 301 -7.43 -48.38 53.47
CA ASP A 301 -7.27 -49.48 54.42
C ASP A 301 -7.28 -48.97 55.87
N CYS A 302 -6.70 -47.79 56.11
CA CYS A 302 -6.72 -47.12 57.41
C CYS A 302 -8.14 -46.68 57.83
N VAL A 303 -8.94 -46.15 56.90
CA VAL A 303 -10.32 -45.69 57.17
C VAL A 303 -11.27 -46.87 57.47
N LEU A 304 -11.13 -47.99 56.76
CA LEU A 304 -11.98 -49.18 56.96
C LEU A 304 -11.69 -49.90 58.29
N GLY A 305 -10.49 -49.79 58.85
CA GLY A 305 -10.12 -50.36 60.15
C GLY A 305 -10.59 -49.55 61.37
N ILE A 306 -10.88 -48.26 61.21
CA ILE A 306 -10.99 -47.32 62.35
C ILE A 306 -12.43 -46.80 62.60
N CYS A 307 -13.34 -46.78 61.62
CA CYS A 307 -14.60 -46.02 61.74
C CYS A 307 -15.90 -46.78 61.38
N GLY A 308 -16.14 -47.96 61.94
CA GLY A 308 -17.49 -48.56 61.99
C GLY A 308 -18.14 -48.35 63.36
N ALA A 309 -19.32 -47.71 63.43
CA ALA A 309 -20.05 -47.59 64.70
C ALA A 309 -20.30 -48.97 65.32
N LYS A 310 -19.83 -49.20 66.55
CA LYS A 310 -19.93 -50.48 67.28
C LYS A 310 -21.32 -50.73 67.89
N GLU A 311 -22.17 -49.70 67.88
CA GLU A 311 -23.51 -49.71 68.46
C GLU A 311 -24.54 -49.14 67.47
N PHE A 312 -25.70 -49.79 67.41
CA PHE A 312 -26.86 -49.37 66.63
C PHE A 312 -28.08 -49.29 67.55
N HIS A 313 -28.67 -48.10 67.66
CA HIS A 313 -29.87 -47.85 68.44
C HIS A 313 -31.07 -47.60 67.53
N TRP A 314 -32.21 -48.18 67.90
CA TRP A 314 -33.47 -48.02 67.20
C TRP A 314 -34.60 -47.76 68.20
N TYR A 315 -35.39 -46.71 67.96
CA TYR A 315 -36.62 -46.44 68.69
C TYR A 315 -37.79 -47.02 67.88
N PHE A 316 -38.26 -48.19 68.28
CA PHE A 316 -39.43 -48.84 67.68
C PHE A 316 -40.70 -48.11 68.15
N LYS A 317 -41.39 -47.43 67.23
CA LYS A 317 -42.65 -46.71 67.48
C LYS A 317 -43.86 -47.56 67.09
N GLY A 318 -45.03 -47.26 67.65
CA GLY A 318 -46.26 -47.98 67.32
C GLY A 318 -46.41 -49.28 68.13
N TRP A 319 -46.00 -49.26 69.39
CA TRP A 319 -46.02 -50.42 70.28
C TRP A 319 -47.43 -50.99 70.44
N GLU A 320 -48.42 -50.16 70.75
CA GLU A 320 -49.82 -50.56 70.94
C GLU A 320 -50.44 -51.13 69.67
N ASP A 321 -50.24 -50.46 68.54
CA ASP A 321 -50.75 -50.93 67.25
C ASP A 321 -50.09 -52.24 66.81
N SER A 322 -48.82 -52.43 67.14
CA SER A 322 -48.09 -53.66 66.84
C SER A 322 -48.57 -54.82 67.72
N LYS A 323 -48.91 -54.57 68.99
CA LYS A 323 -49.58 -55.55 69.86
C LYS A 323 -50.95 -55.93 69.32
N LYS A 324 -51.77 -54.96 68.90
CA LYS A 324 -53.09 -55.23 68.29
C LYS A 324 -52.96 -56.10 67.03
N LYS A 325 -52.06 -55.74 66.12
CA LYS A 325 -51.80 -56.54 64.90
C LYS A 325 -51.32 -57.96 65.20
N ALA A 326 -50.59 -58.15 66.32
CA ALA A 326 -50.20 -59.47 66.79
C ALA A 326 -51.35 -60.29 67.41
N LEU A 327 -52.51 -59.68 67.71
CA LEU A 327 -53.73 -60.41 68.07
C LEU A 327 -54.41 -61.01 66.84
N ASP A 328 -54.39 -60.29 65.72
CA ASP A 328 -55.06 -60.68 64.47
C ASP A 328 -54.23 -61.64 63.62
N LYS A 329 -52.90 -61.70 63.84
CA LYS A 329 -51.96 -62.54 63.09
C LYS A 329 -51.22 -63.50 64.03
N THR A 330 -50.72 -64.61 63.48
CA THR A 330 -49.87 -65.56 64.21
C THR A 330 -48.53 -64.95 64.68
N GLU A 331 -48.01 -63.96 63.94
CA GLU A 331 -46.80 -63.19 64.26
C GLU A 331 -46.86 -61.82 63.58
N GLN A 332 -46.55 -60.75 64.30
CA GLN A 332 -46.32 -59.42 63.72
C GLN A 332 -44.83 -59.09 63.82
N ARG A 333 -44.18 -58.89 62.67
CA ARG A 333 -42.75 -58.54 62.58
C ARG A 333 -42.56 -57.09 62.13
N THR A 334 -41.60 -56.42 62.74
CA THR A 334 -41.15 -55.09 62.33
C THR A 334 -39.63 -55.03 62.34
N ASP A 335 -39.06 -54.51 61.26
CA ASP A 335 -37.61 -54.38 61.09
C ASP A 335 -37.21 -52.90 61.20
N SER A 336 -36.05 -52.62 61.79
CA SER A 336 -35.45 -51.29 61.83
C SER A 336 -34.95 -50.86 60.45
N PRO A 337 -34.63 -49.58 60.25
CA PRO A 337 -33.80 -49.17 59.12
C PRO A 337 -32.48 -49.94 59.09
N LEU A 338 -31.94 -50.12 57.88
CA LEU A 338 -30.64 -50.75 57.65
C LEU A 338 -29.51 -49.86 58.15
N LYS A 339 -28.53 -50.46 58.82
CA LYS A 339 -27.35 -49.77 59.35
C LYS A 339 -26.12 -50.64 59.18
N TYR A 340 -25.01 -50.02 58.77
CA TYR A 340 -23.71 -50.68 58.77
C TYR A 340 -23.15 -50.77 60.19
N VAL A 341 -22.90 -51.99 60.66
CA VAL A 341 -22.27 -52.28 61.95
C VAL A 341 -21.12 -53.27 61.71
N CYS A 342 -19.90 -52.88 62.11
CA CYS A 342 -18.66 -53.64 61.81
C CYS A 342 -18.52 -54.04 60.33
N GLY A 343 -18.96 -53.17 59.41
CA GLY A 343 -18.92 -53.41 57.97
C GLY A 343 -20.13 -54.16 57.39
N TYR A 344 -20.89 -54.89 58.21
CA TYR A 344 -22.08 -55.64 57.78
C TYR A 344 -23.33 -54.76 57.74
N ASN A 345 -24.14 -54.89 56.68
CA ASN A 345 -25.42 -54.19 56.56
C ASN A 345 -26.51 -54.95 57.32
N VAL A 346 -26.96 -54.43 58.47
CA VAL A 346 -27.86 -55.15 59.39
C VAL A 346 -29.09 -54.32 59.78
N CYS A 347 -30.15 -55.00 60.21
CA CYS A 347 -31.26 -54.39 60.95
C CYS A 347 -31.63 -55.21 62.20
N ILE A 348 -32.28 -54.54 63.16
CA ILE A 348 -32.91 -55.15 64.32
C ILE A 348 -34.33 -55.55 63.89
N SER A 349 -34.71 -56.79 64.11
CA SER A 349 -36.06 -57.30 63.87
C SER A 349 -36.73 -57.64 65.19
N ILE A 350 -37.93 -57.09 65.40
CA ILE A 350 -38.81 -57.40 66.52
C ILE A 350 -39.97 -58.25 65.99
N ALA A 351 -40.30 -59.31 66.72
CA ALA A 351 -41.47 -60.13 66.46
C ALA A 351 -42.37 -60.21 67.70
N LEU A 352 -43.63 -59.82 67.58
CA LEU A 352 -44.64 -59.96 68.61
C LEU A 352 -45.53 -61.18 68.31
N LYS A 353 -45.71 -62.05 69.32
CA LYS A 353 -46.47 -63.30 69.19
C LYS A 353 -47.34 -63.53 70.42
N LYS A 354 -48.59 -63.98 70.23
CA LYS A 354 -49.45 -64.42 71.33
C LYS A 354 -49.14 -65.87 71.70
N LYS A 355 -48.82 -66.14 72.96
CA LYS A 355 -48.60 -67.49 73.49
C LYS A 355 -49.21 -67.60 74.88
N LEU A 356 -50.08 -68.60 75.09
CA LEU A 356 -50.73 -68.87 76.39
C LEU A 356 -51.38 -67.62 77.03
N GLY A 357 -52.07 -66.81 76.23
CA GLY A 357 -52.78 -65.61 76.69
C GLY A 357 -51.93 -64.35 76.88
N GLN A 358 -50.60 -64.43 76.74
CA GLN A 358 -49.68 -63.28 76.83
C GLN A 358 -49.05 -62.93 75.48
N THR A 359 -48.72 -61.66 75.27
CA THR A 359 -47.93 -61.21 74.11
C THR A 359 -46.45 -61.28 74.47
N ILE A 360 -45.69 -62.08 73.73
CA ILE A 360 -44.24 -62.27 73.90
C ILE A 360 -43.52 -61.46 72.82
N ILE A 361 -42.40 -60.83 73.20
CA ILE A 361 -41.49 -60.17 72.28
C ILE A 361 -40.28 -61.07 71.97
N GLY A 362 -40.03 -61.32 70.69
CA GLY A 362 -38.77 -61.83 70.17
C GLY A 362 -37.96 -60.71 69.53
N ILE A 363 -36.64 -60.80 69.59
CA ILE A 363 -35.71 -59.84 68.98
C ILE A 363 -34.53 -60.56 68.35
N GLY A 364 -34.08 -60.10 67.19
CA GLY A 364 -32.90 -60.64 66.51
C GLY A 364 -32.30 -59.69 65.48
N ILE A 365 -31.11 -60.03 64.99
CA ILE A 365 -30.47 -59.33 63.87
C ILE A 365 -30.89 -59.98 62.56
N ARG A 366 -31.04 -59.18 61.50
CA ARG A 366 -31.06 -59.66 60.11
C ARG A 366 -29.91 -59.03 59.36
N ILE A 367 -29.22 -59.85 58.57
CA ILE A 367 -28.09 -59.43 57.74
C ILE A 367 -28.59 -59.30 56.30
N HIS A 368 -28.33 -58.16 55.69
CA HIS A 368 -28.76 -57.80 54.34
C HIS A 368 -27.54 -57.62 53.43
N PRO A 369 -27.72 -57.74 52.09
CA PRO A 369 -26.65 -57.46 51.15
C PRO A 369 -26.06 -56.07 51.37
N GLY A 370 -24.73 -56.01 51.42
CA GLY A 370 -23.95 -54.80 51.62
C GLY A 370 -22.88 -54.63 50.56
N VAL A 371 -22.50 -53.37 50.29
CA VAL A 371 -21.40 -53.05 49.35
C VAL A 371 -20.04 -53.62 49.78
N ASN A 372 -19.92 -54.02 51.04
CA ASN A 372 -18.70 -54.54 51.63
C ASN A 372 -18.63 -56.07 51.65
N ASP A 373 -19.69 -56.79 51.24
CA ASP A 373 -19.83 -58.23 51.51
C ASP A 373 -18.66 -59.08 50.95
N SER A 374 -18.07 -58.69 49.82
CA SER A 374 -16.92 -59.38 49.22
C SER A 374 -15.61 -59.22 49.99
N LYS A 375 -15.54 -58.25 50.91
CA LYS A 375 -14.37 -57.94 51.73
C LYS A 375 -14.52 -58.40 53.18
N LEU A 376 -15.68 -58.91 53.57
CA LEU A 376 -16.00 -59.31 54.95
C LEU A 376 -15.88 -60.83 55.13
N GLU A 377 -15.69 -61.24 56.38
CA GLU A 377 -15.64 -62.66 56.76
C GLU A 377 -17.04 -63.28 56.70
N TRP A 378 -17.13 -64.50 56.15
CA TRP A 378 -18.36 -65.30 56.10
C TRP A 378 -18.09 -66.75 56.49
N PRO A 379 -19.02 -67.42 57.19
CA PRO A 379 -20.27 -66.89 57.74
C PRO A 379 -20.04 -65.84 58.84
N PHE A 380 -21.01 -64.98 59.09
CA PHE A 380 -20.97 -63.97 60.15
C PHE A 380 -20.63 -64.63 61.50
N SER A 381 -19.49 -64.25 62.05
CA SER A 381 -18.83 -64.93 63.18
C SER A 381 -18.73 -64.05 64.44
N LYS A 382 -19.24 -62.81 64.39
CA LYS A 382 -19.10 -61.85 65.49
C LYS A 382 -19.99 -62.17 66.67
N THR A 383 -19.51 -61.86 67.87
CA THR A 383 -20.33 -61.84 69.09
C THR A 383 -21.13 -60.54 69.14
N TYR A 384 -22.42 -60.63 69.43
CA TYR A 384 -23.26 -59.45 69.55
C TYR A 384 -24.25 -59.56 70.71
N THR A 385 -24.59 -58.40 71.25
CA THR A 385 -25.63 -58.23 72.26
C THR A 385 -26.77 -57.43 71.65
N ILE A 386 -27.99 -57.96 71.74
CA ILE A 386 -29.20 -57.31 71.25
C ILE A 386 -30.25 -57.28 72.34
N GLY A 387 -31.03 -56.21 72.42
CA GLY A 387 -32.05 -56.12 73.45
C GLY A 387 -32.75 -54.78 73.51
N VAL A 388 -33.36 -54.51 74.66
CA VAL A 388 -34.05 -53.26 74.97
C VAL A 388 -33.43 -52.57 76.19
N ILE A 389 -33.40 -51.24 76.16
CA ILE A 389 -32.82 -50.39 77.21
C ILE A 389 -33.95 -49.56 77.81
N HIS A 390 -33.95 -49.42 79.13
CA HIS A 390 -34.90 -48.54 79.80
C HIS A 390 -34.58 -47.07 79.49
N PRO A 391 -35.56 -46.26 79.05
CA PRO A 391 -35.31 -44.92 78.50
C PRO A 391 -34.72 -43.94 79.52
N LYS A 392 -34.96 -44.14 80.82
CA LYS A 392 -34.46 -43.29 81.91
C LYS A 392 -33.29 -43.89 82.69
N ASP A 393 -33.04 -45.18 82.55
CA ASP A 393 -32.00 -45.91 83.27
C ASP A 393 -31.25 -46.83 82.31
N LYS A 394 -30.12 -46.34 81.78
CA LYS A 394 -29.34 -47.06 80.80
C LYS A 394 -28.69 -48.34 81.35
N ALA A 395 -28.65 -48.56 82.67
CA ALA A 395 -28.14 -49.81 83.25
C ALA A 395 -29.22 -50.90 83.26
N LYS A 396 -30.50 -50.53 83.35
CA LYS A 396 -31.63 -51.45 83.27
C LYS A 396 -31.90 -51.87 81.82
N ARG A 397 -31.54 -53.11 81.48
CA ARG A 397 -31.65 -53.68 80.13
C ARG A 397 -32.22 -55.10 80.16
N LYS A 398 -33.01 -55.47 79.15
CA LYS A 398 -33.32 -56.88 78.84
C LYS A 398 -32.52 -57.25 77.59
N ILE A 399 -31.58 -58.17 77.73
CA ILE A 399 -30.56 -58.46 76.70
C ILE A 399 -30.53 -59.93 76.32
N HIS A 400 -30.12 -60.19 75.09
CA HIS A 400 -29.76 -61.49 74.59
C HIS A 400 -28.39 -61.39 73.91
N LYS A 401 -27.42 -62.16 74.40
CA LYS A 401 -26.07 -62.22 73.83
C LYS A 401 -25.96 -63.47 72.96
N VAL A 402 -25.44 -63.30 71.76
CA VAL A 402 -25.22 -64.38 70.80
C VAL A 402 -23.76 -64.37 70.37
N ASP A 403 -23.13 -65.52 70.50
CA ASP A 403 -21.83 -65.80 69.89
C ASP A 403 -22.10 -66.51 68.56
N ALA A 404 -22.03 -65.76 67.46
CA ALA A 404 -22.40 -66.26 66.14
C ALA A 404 -21.39 -67.31 65.62
N SER A 405 -20.13 -67.27 66.09
CA SER A 405 -19.09 -68.23 65.70
C SER A 405 -19.47 -69.69 66.00
N LYS A 406 -20.28 -69.91 67.05
CA LYS A 406 -20.77 -71.23 67.46
C LYS A 406 -21.82 -71.82 66.51
N TYR A 407 -22.32 -71.05 65.55
CA TYR A 407 -23.41 -71.42 64.65
C TYR A 407 -23.00 -71.27 63.17
N SER A 408 -21.75 -71.54 62.81
CA SER A 408 -21.22 -71.36 61.45
C SER A 408 -22.06 -72.03 60.35
N ASN A 409 -22.66 -73.20 60.63
CA ASN A 409 -23.52 -73.92 59.68
C ASN A 409 -24.95 -73.36 59.58
N ASN A 410 -25.29 -72.31 60.34
CA ASN A 410 -26.62 -71.73 60.32
C ASN A 410 -26.82 -70.88 59.06
N PRO A 411 -27.81 -71.18 58.21
CA PRO A 411 -28.04 -70.43 56.97
C PRO A 411 -28.33 -68.95 57.20
N ARG A 412 -28.75 -68.56 58.41
CA ARG A 412 -29.01 -67.15 58.79
C ARG A 412 -27.76 -66.29 58.90
N LEU A 413 -26.59 -66.91 59.02
CA LEU A 413 -25.30 -66.24 59.19
C LEU A 413 -24.45 -66.27 57.90
N GLN A 414 -24.91 -66.94 56.86
CA GLN A 414 -24.22 -66.99 55.57
C GLN A 414 -24.30 -65.65 54.84
N MET A 415 -23.47 -65.45 53.82
CA MET A 415 -23.52 -64.25 52.99
C MET A 415 -24.93 -64.05 52.42
N PRO A 416 -25.60 -62.92 52.69
CA PRO A 416 -26.99 -62.73 52.33
C PRO A 416 -27.16 -62.63 50.82
N LYS A 417 -28.22 -63.26 50.31
CA LYS A 417 -28.69 -63.07 48.93
C LYS A 417 -29.79 -61.99 48.90
N GLN A 418 -30.38 -61.77 47.74
CA GLN A 418 -31.48 -60.82 47.56
C GLN A 418 -32.60 -61.05 48.60
N GLY A 419 -32.99 -60.00 49.34
CA GLY A 419 -34.03 -60.05 50.37
C GLY A 419 -33.53 -60.20 51.83
N GLY A 420 -32.23 -60.46 52.04
CA GLY A 420 -31.62 -60.59 53.37
C GLY A 420 -31.92 -61.92 54.07
N ASN A 421 -31.15 -62.22 55.12
CA ASN A 421 -31.27 -63.47 55.87
C ASN A 421 -32.48 -63.48 56.82
N ALA A 422 -32.88 -64.67 57.26
CA ALA A 422 -33.83 -64.79 58.37
C ALA A 422 -33.17 -64.38 59.69
N GLY A 423 -33.95 -63.79 60.60
CA GLY A 423 -33.42 -63.22 61.84
C GLY A 423 -32.82 -64.25 62.80
N LEU A 424 -31.68 -63.91 63.41
CA LEU A 424 -31.05 -64.69 64.49
C LEU A 424 -31.09 -63.89 65.79
N GLY A 425 -31.53 -64.54 66.87
CA GLY A 425 -31.70 -63.92 68.19
C GLY A 425 -32.58 -64.79 69.08
N THR A 426 -33.33 -64.17 69.99
CA THR A 426 -34.27 -64.88 70.88
C THR A 426 -35.71 -64.74 70.43
N THR A 427 -36.48 -65.83 70.55
CA THR A 427 -37.93 -65.82 70.32
C THR A 427 -38.74 -65.37 71.54
N THR A 428 -38.11 -65.25 72.71
CA THR A 428 -38.73 -64.83 73.97
C THR A 428 -37.71 -64.01 74.77
N LEU A 429 -37.68 -62.70 74.52
CA LEU A 429 -36.87 -61.75 75.28
C LEU A 429 -37.55 -61.37 76.60
N SER A 430 -38.86 -61.07 76.54
CA SER A 430 -39.72 -60.70 77.68
C SER A 430 -41.18 -60.76 77.26
N THR A 431 -42.12 -60.47 78.17
CA THR A 431 -43.54 -60.30 77.86
C THR A 431 -43.88 -58.82 77.69
N ALA A 432 -44.91 -58.51 76.92
CA ALA A 432 -45.37 -57.13 76.73
C ALA A 432 -45.76 -56.48 78.07
N ASN A 433 -46.45 -57.24 78.93
CA ASN A 433 -46.86 -56.79 80.26
C ASN A 433 -45.66 -56.46 81.15
N GLU A 434 -44.60 -57.29 81.12
CA GLU A 434 -43.36 -57.00 81.85
C GLU A 434 -42.68 -55.73 81.36
N LEU A 435 -42.55 -55.56 80.03
CA LEU A 435 -41.91 -54.37 79.47
C LEU A 435 -42.66 -53.08 79.81
N GLU A 436 -43.99 -53.11 79.80
CA GLU A 436 -44.84 -51.99 80.19
C GLU A 436 -44.76 -51.72 81.69
N HIS A 437 -44.92 -52.76 82.51
CA HIS A 437 -44.89 -52.64 83.97
C HIS A 437 -43.53 -52.16 84.49
N GLU A 438 -42.44 -52.63 83.88
CA GLU A 438 -41.08 -52.23 84.25
C GLU A 438 -40.63 -50.89 83.63
N GLY A 439 -41.47 -50.23 82.83
CA GLY A 439 -41.22 -48.90 82.27
C GLY A 439 -40.32 -48.84 81.03
N PHE A 440 -40.09 -49.97 80.34
CA PHE A 440 -39.30 -49.99 79.10
C PHE A 440 -40.04 -49.35 77.92
N VAL A 441 -41.37 -49.38 77.93
CA VAL A 441 -42.22 -48.71 76.94
C VAL A 441 -42.48 -47.28 77.42
N ASN A 442 -42.12 -46.29 76.60
CA ASN A 442 -42.36 -44.88 76.89
C ASN A 442 -42.84 -44.18 75.61
N ASP A 443 -43.97 -43.48 75.70
CA ASP A 443 -44.58 -42.76 74.57
C ASP A 443 -44.75 -43.65 73.32
N ASP A 444 -45.43 -44.79 73.51
CA ASP A 444 -45.70 -45.81 72.48
C ASP A 444 -44.44 -46.32 71.74
N SER A 445 -43.28 -46.19 72.40
CA SER A 445 -41.98 -46.48 71.82
C SER A 445 -41.13 -47.38 72.71
N LEU A 446 -40.34 -48.25 72.08
CA LEU A 446 -39.41 -49.16 72.72
C LEU A 446 -37.99 -48.90 72.20
N HIS A 447 -37.03 -48.67 73.11
CA HIS A 447 -35.63 -48.43 72.74
C HIS A 447 -34.87 -49.74 72.61
N CYS A 448 -34.63 -50.14 71.37
CA CYS A 448 -33.82 -51.31 71.02
C CYS A 448 -32.38 -50.93 70.72
N PHE A 449 -31.47 -51.87 70.94
CA PHE A 449 -30.06 -51.71 70.59
C PHE A 449 -29.46 -53.02 70.10
N LEU A 450 -28.41 -52.86 69.28
CA LEU A 450 -27.48 -53.90 68.86
C LEU A 450 -26.06 -53.39 69.11
N GLN A 451 -25.26 -54.20 69.78
CA GLN A 451 -23.85 -53.95 70.03
C GLN A 451 -23.05 -55.15 69.53
N VAL A 452 -22.05 -54.91 68.67
CA VAL A 452 -21.20 -55.96 68.11
C VAL A 452 -19.80 -55.83 68.69
N GLU A 453 -19.28 -56.93 69.21
CA GLU A 453 -17.90 -57.01 69.69
C GLU A 453 -16.94 -57.02 68.47
N PRO A 454 -15.82 -56.28 68.53
CA PRO A 454 -14.89 -56.13 67.41
C PRO A 454 -14.30 -57.45 66.92
#